data_AF-A0A838SXW6-F1
#
_entry.id   AF-A0A838SXW6-F1
#
_cell.length_a   1.000
_cell.length_b   1.000
_cell.length_c   1.000
_cell.angle_alpha   90.00
_cell.angle_beta   90.00
_cell.angle_gamma   90.00
#
_symmetry.space_group_name_H-M   'P 1'
#
loop_
_entity.id
_entity.type
_entity.pdbx_description
1 polymer ?
#
loop_
_entity_poly.entity_id
_entity_poly.type
_entity_poly.pdbx_seq_one_letter_code
_entity_poly.pdbx_strand_id
1 'polypeptide(L)' 'MELHPLAAVPADQTWFWTQRWQRMEREADADIAAGRVTTHATVGELFDAFEA' A
#
# COMPACT_ATOMS: atom_id res chain seq x y z
N MET A 1 -30.61 -8.64 6.51
CA MET A 1 -29.42 -9.33 5.96
C MET A 1 -28.89 -8.43 4.85
N GLU A 2 -27.67 -7.91 5.00
CA GLU A 2 -27.00 -7.10 3.98
C GLU A 2 -26.13 -8.01 3.11
N LEU A 3 -26.23 -7.88 1.80
CA LEU A 3 -25.42 -8.64 0.84
C LEU A 3 -24.24 -7.79 0.41
N HIS A 4 -23.03 -8.26 0.72
CA HIS A 4 -21.81 -7.65 0.21
C HIS A 4 -21.41 -8.37 -1.08
N PRO A 5 -21.20 -7.65 -2.19
CA PRO A 5 -20.76 -8.27 -3.44
C PRO A 5 -19.39 -8.92 -3.24
N LEU A 6 -19.27 -10.18 -3.64
CA LEU A 6 -18.01 -10.91 -3.59
C LEU A 6 -17.26 -10.67 -4.90
N ALA A 7 -16.13 -9.98 -4.84
CA ALA A 7 -15.21 -9.87 -5.98
C ALA A 7 -14.37 -11.15 -6.09
N ALA A 8 -14.42 -11.81 -7.25
CA ALA A 8 -13.52 -12.93 -7.52
C ALA A 8 -12.11 -12.39 -7.77
N VAL A 9 -11.14 -12.83 -6.96
CA VAL A 9 -9.72 -12.50 -7.10
C VAL A 9 -8.93 -13.76 -7.47
N PRO A 10 -7.90 -13.66 -8.32
CA PRO A 10 -6.98 -14.76 -8.56
C PRO A 10 -6.41 -15.30 -7.25
N ALA A 11 -6.31 -16.62 -7.13
CA ALA A 11 -5.92 -17.28 -5.87
C ALA A 11 -4.52 -16.84 -5.39
N ASP A 12 -3.61 -16.63 -6.31
CA ASP A 12 -2.25 -16.12 -6.10
C ASP A 12 -2.19 -14.64 -5.68
N GLN A 13 -3.30 -13.91 -5.75
CA GLN A 13 -3.42 -12.51 -5.30
C GLN A 13 -4.25 -12.36 -4.02
N THR A 14 -4.78 -13.45 -3.45
CA THR A 14 -5.60 -13.41 -2.22
C THR A 14 -4.85 -12.85 -1.01
N TRP A 15 -3.52 -12.96 -0.98
CA TRP A 15 -2.67 -12.47 0.10
C TRP A 15 -2.85 -10.97 0.36
N PHE A 16 -3.14 -10.17 -0.68
CA PHE A 16 -3.37 -8.73 -0.58
C PHE A 16 -4.60 -8.40 0.29
N TRP A 17 -5.59 -9.29 0.31
CA TRP A 17 -6.84 -9.12 1.05
C TRP A 17 -6.79 -9.73 2.46
N THR A 18 -5.64 -10.26 2.88
CA THR A 18 -5.48 -10.74 4.26
C THR A 18 -5.59 -9.58 5.25
N GLN A 19 -6.14 -9.85 6.44
CA GLN A 19 -6.28 -8.83 7.50
C GLN A 19 -4.95 -8.14 7.84
N ARG A 20 -3.84 -8.89 7.78
CA ARG A 20 -2.50 -8.34 7.99
C ARG A 20 -2.15 -7.30 6.93
N TRP A 21 -2.34 -7.62 5.66
CA TRP A 21 -1.98 -6.74 4.56
C TRP A 21 -2.84 -5.47 4.55
N GLN A 22 -4.15 -5.63 4.74
CA GLN A 22 -5.09 -4.52 4.82
C GLN A 22 -4.83 -3.57 6.00
N ARG A 23 -4.23 -4.05 7.10
CA ARG A 23 -3.82 -3.17 8.20
C ARG A 23 -2.61 -2.31 7.82
N MET A 24 -1.62 -2.92 7.18
CA MET A 24 -0.41 -2.20 6.73
C MET A 24 -0.74 -1.18 5.65
N GLU A 25 -1.71 -1.49 4.77
CA GLU A 25 -2.19 -0.54 3.78
C GLU A 25 -2.79 0.71 4.45
N ARG A 26 -3.67 0.54 5.45
CA ARG A 26 -4.26 1.68 6.17
C ARG A 26 -3.22 2.53 6.91
N GLU A 27 -2.17 1.89 7.41
CA GLU A 27 -1.04 2.58 8.05
C GLU A 27 -0.26 3.41 7.03
N ALA A 28 0.06 2.84 5.87
CA ALA A 28 0.71 3.56 4.77
C ALA A 28 -0.14 4.74 4.27
N ASP A 29 -1.46 4.56 4.12
CA ASP A 29 -2.39 5.62 3.77
C ASP A 29 -2.40 6.75 4.80
N ALA A 30 -2.36 6.40 6.10
CA ALA A 30 -2.27 7.38 7.17
C ALA A 30 -0.92 8.12 7.19
N ASP A 31 0.18 7.48 6.80
CA ASP A 31 1.48 8.12 6.62
C ASP A 31 1.47 9.10 5.44
N ILE A 32 0.92 8.70 4.30
CA ILE A 32 0.76 9.56 3.11
C ILE A 32 -0.10 10.77 3.45
N ALA A 33 -1.27 10.57 4.06
CA ALA A 33 -2.19 11.64 4.42
C ALA A 33 -1.58 12.63 5.44
N ALA A 34 -0.73 12.14 6.34
CA ALA A 34 -0.02 12.96 7.31
C ALA A 34 1.26 13.60 6.76
N GLY A 35 1.63 13.35 5.49
CA GLY A 35 2.87 13.84 4.89
C GLY A 35 4.13 13.20 5.48
N ARG A 36 4.03 12.03 6.12
CA ARG A 36 5.16 11.23 6.61
C ARG A 36 5.81 10.42 5.48
N VAL A 37 6.01 11.08 4.34
CA VAL A 37 6.56 10.49 3.12
C VAL A 37 7.54 11.46 2.48
N THR A 38 8.54 10.92 1.80
CA THR A 38 9.46 11.70 0.97
C THR A 38 9.11 11.47 -0.49
N THR A 39 9.02 12.54 -1.28
CA THR A 39 8.76 12.46 -2.72
C THR A 39 10.00 12.81 -3.50
N HIS A 40 10.31 12.03 -4.52
CA HIS A 40 11.41 12.27 -5.46
C HIS A 40 10.83 12.43 -6.87
N ALA A 41 11.35 13.35 -7.67
CA ALA A 41 10.84 13.62 -9.01
C ALA A 41 11.30 12.57 -10.02
N THR A 42 12.42 11.92 -9.74
CA THR A 42 12.99 10.87 -10.59
C THR A 42 13.39 9.64 -9.79
N VAL A 43 13.49 8.51 -10.51
CA VAL A 43 14.01 7.27 -9.94
C VAL A 43 15.49 7.42 -9.54
N GLY A 44 16.27 8.24 -10.25
CA GLY A 44 17.67 8.51 -9.89
C GLY A 44 17.77 9.20 -8.53
N GLU A 45 16.98 10.26 -8.30
CA GLU A 45 16.91 10.94 -7.01
C GLU A 45 16.48 10.03 -5.86
N LEU A 46 15.60 9.06 -6.13
CA LEU A 46 15.20 8.06 -5.15
C LEU A 46 16.37 7.15 -4.76
N PHE A 47 17.14 6.65 -5.74
CA PHE A 47 18.30 5.80 -5.47
C PHE A 47 19.41 6.56 -4.72
N ASP A 48 19.70 7.80 -5.13
CA ASP A 48 20.68 8.65 -4.44
C ASP A 48 20.33 8.82 -2.95
N ALA A 49 19.04 8.90 -2.61
CA ALA A 49 18.58 9.03 -1.23
C ALA A 49 18.73 7.76 -0.38
N PHE A 50 18.83 6.57 -1.00
CA PHE A 50 19.05 5.30 -0.30
C PHE A 50 20.53 4.94 -0.14
N GLU A 51 21.41 5.53 -0.94
CA GLU A 51 22.86 5.27 -0.92
C GLU A 51 23.65 6.24 -0.02
N ALA A 52 23.01 7.28 0.50
CA ALA A 52 23.58 8.28 1.42
C ALA A 52 23.67 7.80 2.88
#